data_AF-A0AAD5KV46-F1
#
_entry.id   AF-A0AAD5KV46-F1
#
_cell.length_a   1.000
_cell.length_b   1.000
_cell.length_c   1.000
_cell.angle_alpha   90.00
_cell.angle_beta   90.00
_cell.angle_gamma   90.00
#
_symmetry.space_group_name_H-M   'P 1'
#
loop_
_entity.id
_entity.type
_entity.pdbx_description
1 polymer ?
#
loop_
_entity_poly.entity_id
_entity_poly.type
_entity_poly.pdbx_seq_one_letter_code
_entity_poly.pdbx_strand_id
1 'polypeptide(L)'
;MGERAGNASIASAVAALNDFMPEVENNINEEAIYKVSKLVETFSGIRIPANRPIIGENVFTQTAGIHADGDNKNNLYFNDLLPERFGRKRSYALGKTSGKANIEKNLQELGLKLSDEDLKKVTQRVIELGDMKETVTKEDLPYIISDVLNSNTAVDKVVVESYVLTHSKGLRPSATISVRIDGELFEANAQGDGQFDAFMKALSKVYAKKDLCLPKLIDYAVRIAPGSNSDALCETIITWETPNKKFITRGLDSIKQYARLSRLKKC
;
A
#
# COMPACT_ATOMS: atom_id res chain seq x y z
N MET A 1 -15.45 -27.07 7.57
CA MET A 1 -15.45 -27.96 8.73
C MET A 1 -16.11 -29.28 8.36
N GLY A 2 -15.78 -30.37 9.05
CA GLY A 2 -16.25 -31.73 8.76
C GLY A 2 -15.12 -32.63 8.26
N GLU A 3 -15.39 -33.92 8.09
CA GLU A 3 -14.38 -34.88 7.64
C GLU A 3 -14.00 -34.69 6.17
N ARG A 4 -12.73 -34.94 5.83
CA ARG A 4 -12.18 -34.91 4.47
C ARG A 4 -12.43 -33.55 3.77
N ALA A 5 -13.42 -33.48 2.88
CA ALA A 5 -13.80 -32.26 2.16
C ALA A 5 -14.67 -31.31 3.01
N GLY A 6 -15.21 -31.80 4.13
CA GLY A 6 -16.10 -31.08 5.01
C GLY A 6 -17.59 -31.32 4.73
N ASN A 7 -18.42 -30.76 5.60
CA ASN A 7 -19.87 -30.75 5.50
C ASN A 7 -20.35 -29.61 4.58
N ALA A 8 -21.62 -29.69 4.19
CA ALA A 8 -22.30 -28.61 3.46
C ALA A 8 -22.18 -27.27 4.22
N SER A 9 -22.00 -26.20 3.45
CA SER A 9 -21.91 -24.84 3.99
C SER A 9 -23.27 -24.35 4.45
N ILE A 10 -23.44 -24.06 5.75
CA ILE A 10 -24.66 -23.38 6.20
C ILE A 10 -24.81 -22.03 5.49
N ALA A 11 -23.71 -21.27 5.36
CA ALA A 11 -23.75 -19.95 4.71
C ALA A 11 -24.27 -20.01 3.26
N SER A 12 -23.83 -20.99 2.48
CA SER A 12 -24.26 -21.13 1.08
C SER A 12 -25.63 -21.79 0.96
N ALA A 13 -25.94 -22.75 1.83
CA ALA A 13 -27.23 -23.43 1.83
C ALA A 13 -28.36 -22.49 2.21
N VAL A 14 -28.19 -21.66 3.25
CA VAL A 14 -29.21 -20.69 3.70
C VAL A 14 -29.44 -19.61 2.65
N ALA A 15 -28.37 -19.05 2.06
CA ALA A 15 -28.51 -18.07 0.99
C ALA A 15 -29.29 -18.65 -0.20
N ALA A 16 -28.92 -19.85 -0.67
CA ALA A 16 -29.63 -20.51 -1.77
C ALA A 16 -31.08 -20.88 -1.41
N LEU A 17 -31.32 -21.35 -0.18
CA LEU A 17 -32.66 -21.70 0.28
C LEU A 17 -33.57 -20.46 0.29
N ASN A 18 -33.10 -19.37 0.90
CA ASN A 18 -33.87 -18.13 0.99
C ASN A 18 -34.11 -17.49 -0.39
N ASP A 19 -33.16 -17.60 -1.33
CA ASP A 19 -33.26 -16.97 -2.65
C ASP A 19 -34.11 -17.77 -3.64
N PHE A 20 -34.06 -19.11 -3.57
CA PHE A 20 -34.67 -19.97 -4.58
C PHE A 20 -35.87 -20.78 -4.06
N MET A 21 -36.07 -20.87 -2.75
CA MET A 21 -37.17 -21.60 -2.12
C MET A 21 -37.77 -20.78 -0.95
N PRO A 22 -38.31 -19.57 -1.24
CA PRO A 22 -38.82 -18.66 -0.21
C PRO A 22 -39.98 -19.23 0.62
N GLU A 23 -40.63 -20.30 0.15
CA GLU A 23 -41.65 -21.05 0.88
C GLU A 23 -41.09 -21.91 2.03
N VAL A 24 -39.77 -22.15 2.06
CA VAL A 24 -39.13 -22.95 3.11
C VAL A 24 -38.61 -22.04 4.22
N GLU A 25 -39.30 -22.04 5.35
CA GLU A 25 -38.91 -21.28 6.52
C GLU A 25 -37.69 -21.87 7.24
N ASN A 26 -36.82 -21.01 7.75
CA ASN A 26 -35.74 -21.37 8.65
C ASN A 26 -35.48 -20.24 9.66
N ASN A 27 -34.88 -20.59 10.80
CA ASN A 27 -34.63 -19.66 11.90
C ASN A 27 -33.20 -19.11 11.91
N ILE A 28 -32.50 -19.12 10.76
CA ILE A 28 -31.11 -18.65 10.69
C ILE A 28 -31.08 -17.14 10.48
N ASN A 29 -30.34 -16.44 11.33
CA ASN A 29 -30.05 -15.03 11.13
C ASN A 29 -28.87 -14.87 10.15
N GLU A 30 -29.16 -14.45 8.91
CA GLU A 30 -28.15 -14.26 7.86
C GLU A 30 -27.12 -13.18 8.21
N GLU A 31 -27.52 -12.12 8.92
CA GLU A 31 -26.63 -11.02 9.32
C GLU A 31 -25.50 -11.50 10.25
N ALA A 32 -25.73 -12.59 11.00
CA ALA A 32 -24.76 -13.14 11.92
C ALA A 32 -23.76 -14.12 11.27
N ILE A 33 -24.04 -14.61 10.05
CA ILE A 33 -23.29 -15.71 9.40
C ILE A 33 -21.80 -15.40 9.31
N TYR A 34 -21.43 -14.19 8.86
CA TYR A 34 -20.02 -13.82 8.70
C TYR A 34 -19.29 -13.76 10.05
N LYS A 35 -19.90 -13.11 11.06
CA LYS A 35 -19.34 -12.97 12.40
C LYS A 35 -19.11 -14.33 13.05
N VAL A 36 -20.10 -15.23 12.98
CA VAL A 36 -19.98 -16.60 13.49
C VAL A 36 -18.89 -17.37 12.75
N SER A 37 -18.81 -17.22 11.43
CA SER A 37 -17.78 -17.88 10.63
C SER A 37 -16.37 -17.44 11.04
N LYS A 38 -16.15 -16.15 11.31
CA LYS A 38 -14.87 -15.62 11.83
C LYS A 38 -14.53 -16.14 13.22
N LEU A 39 -15.52 -16.33 14.09
CA LEU A 39 -15.32 -16.98 15.39
C LEU A 39 -14.87 -18.44 15.21
N VAL A 40 -15.52 -19.19 14.32
CA VAL A 40 -15.13 -20.58 14.01
C VAL A 40 -13.71 -20.62 13.43
N GLU A 41 -13.37 -19.74 12.48
CA GLU A 41 -12.00 -19.60 11.94
C GLU A 41 -10.98 -19.39 13.08
N THR A 42 -11.28 -18.49 14.01
CA THR A 42 -10.40 -18.16 15.14
C THR A 42 -10.23 -19.35 16.09
N PHE A 43 -11.31 -20.00 16.51
CA PHE A 43 -11.25 -21.08 17.51
C PHE A 43 -10.78 -22.41 16.93
N SER A 44 -11.07 -22.70 15.66
CA SER A 44 -10.62 -23.94 15.02
C SER A 44 -9.20 -23.85 14.47
N GLY A 45 -8.68 -22.65 14.26
CA GLY A 45 -7.40 -22.42 13.57
C GLY A 45 -7.46 -22.69 12.06
N ILE A 46 -8.62 -23.03 11.50
CA ILE A 46 -8.82 -23.30 10.08
C ILE A 46 -9.26 -22.01 9.39
N ARG A 47 -8.43 -21.49 8.48
CA ARG A 47 -8.73 -20.29 7.72
C ARG A 47 -9.88 -20.49 6.73
N ILE A 48 -10.72 -19.47 6.59
CA ILE A 48 -11.76 -19.38 5.56
C ILE A 48 -11.06 -19.03 4.24
N PRO A 49 -11.27 -19.82 3.16
CA PRO A 49 -10.78 -19.45 1.84
C PRO A 49 -11.33 -18.08 1.42
N ALA A 50 -10.47 -17.22 0.87
CA ALA A 50 -10.84 -15.85 0.51
C ALA A 50 -11.99 -15.77 -0.52
N ASN A 51 -12.16 -16.80 -1.36
CA ASN A 51 -13.22 -16.92 -2.35
C ASN A 51 -14.40 -17.80 -1.88
N ARG A 52 -14.49 -18.17 -0.60
CA ARG A 52 -15.60 -18.97 -0.07
C ARG A 52 -16.91 -18.21 -0.25
N PRO A 53 -17.94 -18.77 -0.90
CA PRO A 53 -19.21 -18.07 -1.09
C PRO A 53 -19.77 -17.51 0.22
N ILE A 54 -20.32 -16.29 0.16
CA ILE A 54 -20.91 -15.51 1.26
C ILE A 54 -19.91 -15.01 2.32
N ILE A 55 -18.97 -15.85 2.76
CA ILE A 55 -18.12 -15.57 3.94
C ILE A 55 -16.63 -15.32 3.62
N GLY A 56 -16.21 -15.54 2.39
CA GLY A 56 -14.84 -15.31 1.96
C GLY A 56 -14.53 -13.82 1.86
N GLU A 57 -13.30 -13.42 2.18
CA GLU A 57 -12.87 -12.01 2.21
C GLU A 57 -13.15 -11.28 0.88
N ASN A 58 -12.99 -11.95 -0.25
CA ASN A 58 -13.02 -11.32 -1.57
C ASN A 58 -14.41 -11.29 -2.24
N VAL A 59 -15.41 -11.98 -1.69
CA VAL A 59 -16.68 -12.22 -2.43
C VAL A 59 -17.55 -10.99 -2.61
N PHE A 60 -17.31 -9.93 -1.83
CA PHE A 60 -17.98 -8.63 -1.96
C PHE A 60 -17.00 -7.50 -2.29
N THR A 61 -15.82 -7.85 -2.81
CA THR A 61 -14.77 -6.90 -3.19
C THR A 61 -14.81 -6.59 -4.67
N GLN A 62 -14.98 -5.32 -5.04
CA GLN A 62 -14.90 -4.87 -6.42
C GLN A 62 -13.46 -4.54 -6.81
N THR A 63 -12.93 -5.28 -7.78
CA THR A 63 -11.54 -5.13 -8.24
C THR A 63 -11.39 -4.24 -9.46
N ALA A 64 -12.36 -4.28 -10.37
CA ALA A 64 -12.31 -3.55 -11.62
C ALA A 64 -12.99 -2.17 -11.50
N GLY A 65 -12.35 -1.16 -12.08
CA GLY A 65 -12.90 0.19 -12.22
C GLY A 65 -14.33 0.24 -12.74
N ILE A 66 -14.65 -0.60 -13.72
CA ILE A 66 -15.99 -0.67 -14.32
C ILE A 66 -17.08 -1.10 -13.34
N HIS A 67 -16.77 -2.00 -12.41
CA HIS A 67 -17.76 -2.44 -11.41
C HIS A 67 -17.97 -1.37 -10.34
N ALA A 68 -16.89 -0.71 -9.92
CA ALA A 68 -16.99 0.41 -8.98
C ALA A 68 -17.73 1.61 -9.60
N ASP A 69 -17.54 1.89 -10.89
CA ASP A 69 -18.30 2.90 -11.62
C ASP A 69 -19.77 2.52 -11.81
N GLY A 70 -20.06 1.24 -12.05
CA GLY A 70 -21.42 0.71 -12.10
C GLY A 70 -22.20 0.91 -10.79
N ASP A 71 -21.53 0.76 -9.65
CA ASP A 71 -22.12 1.08 -8.34
C ASP A 71 -22.48 2.57 -8.23
N ASN A 72 -21.66 3.47 -8.77
CA ASN A 72 -21.93 4.91 -8.76
C ASN A 72 -23.07 5.32 -9.71
N LYS A 73 -23.29 4.57 -10.80
CA LYS A 73 -24.29 4.85 -11.82
C LYS A 73 -25.59 4.06 -11.58
N ASN A 74 -26.16 4.20 -10.38
CA ASN A 74 -27.40 3.54 -9.95
C ASN A 74 -27.30 2.02 -9.80
N ASN A 75 -26.20 1.49 -9.26
CA ASN A 75 -26.06 0.07 -8.98
C ASN A 75 -26.30 -0.84 -10.20
N LEU A 76 -25.68 -0.55 -11.35
CA LEU A 76 -25.87 -1.30 -12.60
C LEU A 76 -25.65 -2.82 -12.50
N TYR A 77 -24.83 -3.27 -11.55
CA TYR A 77 -24.48 -4.68 -11.34
C TYR A 77 -25.07 -5.25 -10.04
N PHE A 78 -26.24 -4.74 -9.64
CA PHE A 78 -26.92 -5.17 -8.43
C PHE A 78 -27.37 -6.64 -8.49
N ASN A 79 -27.34 -7.32 -7.34
CA ASN A 79 -27.93 -8.64 -7.13
C ASN A 79 -28.46 -8.75 -5.69
N ASP A 80 -29.28 -9.76 -5.43
CA ASP A 80 -29.91 -10.00 -4.11
C ASP A 80 -28.91 -10.46 -3.04
N LEU A 81 -27.69 -10.82 -3.43
CA LEU A 81 -26.58 -11.16 -2.54
C LEU A 81 -25.85 -9.89 -2.09
N LEU A 82 -26.58 -9.00 -1.41
CA LEU A 82 -25.99 -7.83 -0.81
C LEU A 82 -25.06 -8.19 0.36
N PRO A 83 -23.89 -7.55 0.50
CA PRO A 83 -23.03 -7.78 1.65
C PRO A 83 -23.73 -7.47 2.98
N GLU A 84 -24.58 -6.44 3.02
CA GLU A 84 -25.30 -5.99 4.21
C GLU A 84 -26.23 -7.08 4.77
N ARG A 85 -26.83 -7.91 3.89
CA ARG A 85 -27.66 -9.07 4.27
C ARG A 85 -26.90 -10.06 5.16
N PHE A 86 -25.58 -10.15 4.98
CA PHE A 86 -24.72 -11.08 5.70
C PHE A 86 -23.86 -10.39 6.78
N GLY A 87 -24.23 -9.17 7.19
CA GLY A 87 -23.49 -8.39 8.19
C GLY A 87 -22.14 -7.90 7.69
N ARG A 88 -22.00 -7.70 6.38
CA ARG A 88 -20.77 -7.26 5.71
C ARG A 88 -20.98 -5.94 4.99
N LYS A 89 -19.89 -5.40 4.45
CA LYS A 89 -19.89 -4.20 3.60
C LYS A 89 -19.20 -4.51 2.29
N ARG A 90 -19.59 -3.80 1.24
CA ARG A 90 -18.85 -3.79 -0.02
C ARG A 90 -17.49 -3.15 0.19
N SER A 91 -16.47 -3.70 -0.46
CA SER A 91 -15.10 -3.21 -0.44
C SER A 91 -14.61 -2.98 -1.87
N TYR A 92 -13.62 -2.11 -2.03
CA TYR A 92 -13.08 -1.75 -3.34
C TYR A 92 -11.57 -1.97 -3.32
N ALA A 93 -11.08 -2.90 -4.13
CA ALA A 93 -9.65 -3.20 -4.16
C ALA A 93 -8.84 -2.04 -4.75
N LEU A 94 -7.61 -1.90 -4.27
CA LEU A 94 -6.62 -0.93 -4.72
C LEU A 94 -5.46 -1.69 -5.38
N GLY A 95 -5.23 -1.46 -6.68
CA GLY A 95 -4.18 -2.09 -7.45
C GLY A 95 -4.31 -1.82 -8.94
N LYS A 96 -3.68 -2.67 -9.77
CA LYS A 96 -3.54 -2.43 -11.23
C LYS A 96 -4.86 -2.28 -12.00
N THR A 97 -5.95 -2.88 -11.52
CA THR A 97 -7.28 -2.82 -12.17
C THR A 97 -8.18 -1.72 -11.60
N SER A 98 -7.70 -0.99 -10.60
CA SER A 98 -8.47 0.06 -9.95
C SER A 98 -8.66 1.24 -10.89
N GLY A 99 -9.91 1.70 -10.99
CA GLY A 99 -10.23 2.95 -11.66
C GLY A 99 -10.44 4.09 -10.68
N LYS A 100 -10.76 5.28 -11.22
CA LYS A 100 -11.11 6.48 -10.45
C LYS A 100 -12.15 6.17 -9.35
N ALA A 101 -13.20 5.42 -9.71
CA ALA A 101 -14.28 5.07 -8.79
C ALA A 101 -13.82 4.22 -7.58
N ASN A 102 -12.87 3.29 -7.77
CA ASN A 102 -12.31 2.52 -6.65
C ASN A 102 -11.60 3.43 -5.66
N ILE A 103 -10.80 4.38 -6.16
CA ILE A 103 -10.06 5.32 -5.32
C ILE A 103 -11.03 6.23 -4.59
N GLU A 104 -12.02 6.81 -5.29
CA GLU A 104 -13.04 7.67 -4.67
C GLU A 104 -13.80 6.97 -3.54
N LYS A 105 -14.21 5.70 -3.73
CA LYS A 105 -14.93 4.94 -2.69
C LYS A 105 -14.08 4.73 -1.45
N ASN A 106 -12.82 4.35 -1.62
CA ASN A 106 -11.90 4.20 -0.49
C ASN A 106 -11.63 5.55 0.20
N LEU A 107 -11.49 6.65 -0.55
CA LEU A 107 -11.33 7.98 0.03
C LEU A 107 -12.57 8.42 0.80
N GLN A 108 -13.77 8.14 0.30
CA GLN A 108 -15.03 8.41 1.00
C GLN A 108 -15.12 7.67 2.34
N GLU A 109 -14.71 6.40 2.39
CA GLU A 109 -14.64 5.64 3.64
C GLU A 109 -13.65 6.22 4.65
N LEU A 110 -12.61 6.92 4.17
CA LEU A 110 -11.65 7.65 5.01
C LEU A 110 -12.08 9.09 5.33
N GLY A 111 -13.22 9.56 4.79
CA GLY A 111 -13.66 10.94 4.92
C GLY A 111 -12.80 11.95 4.14
N LEU A 112 -12.08 11.50 3.12
CA LEU A 112 -11.19 12.31 2.29
C LEU A 112 -11.84 12.66 0.95
N LYS A 113 -11.49 13.83 0.41
CA LYS A 113 -11.88 14.25 -0.95
C LYS A 113 -10.68 14.89 -1.64
N LEU A 114 -10.49 14.55 -2.90
CA LEU A 114 -9.45 15.12 -3.76
C LEU A 114 -10.09 15.88 -4.92
N SER A 115 -9.33 16.78 -5.52
CA SER A 115 -9.66 17.35 -6.82
C SER A 115 -9.58 16.26 -7.91
N ASP A 116 -10.25 16.46 -9.05
CA ASP A 116 -10.19 15.50 -10.16
C ASP A 116 -8.74 15.29 -10.68
N GLU A 117 -7.93 16.35 -10.66
CA GLU A 117 -6.54 16.29 -11.07
C GLU A 117 -5.70 15.42 -10.10
N ASP A 118 -5.84 15.65 -8.80
CA ASP A 118 -5.10 14.92 -7.77
C ASP A 118 -5.53 13.47 -7.71
N LEU A 119 -6.83 13.23 -7.84
CA LEU A 119 -7.39 11.89 -7.88
C LEU A 119 -6.87 11.09 -9.07
N LYS A 120 -6.70 11.72 -10.25
CA LYS A 120 -6.08 11.08 -11.40
C LYS A 120 -4.64 10.67 -11.12
N LYS A 121 -3.85 11.54 -10.48
CA LYS A 121 -2.45 11.26 -10.12
C LYS A 121 -2.36 10.12 -9.09
N VAL A 122 -3.20 10.15 -8.05
CA VAL A 122 -3.24 9.09 -7.03
C VAL A 122 -3.67 7.76 -7.64
N THR A 123 -4.67 7.77 -8.53
CA THR A 123 -5.10 6.57 -9.27
C THR A 123 -3.95 5.97 -10.06
N GLN A 124 -3.21 6.80 -10.80
CA GLN A 124 -2.04 6.35 -11.57
C GLN A 124 -0.98 5.74 -10.65
N ARG A 125 -0.69 6.38 -9.51
CA ARG A 125 0.28 5.85 -8.55
C ARG A 125 -0.14 4.50 -7.97
N VAL A 126 -1.42 4.31 -7.63
CA VAL A 126 -1.94 3.03 -7.15
C VAL A 126 -1.81 1.93 -8.22
N ILE A 127 -2.05 2.25 -9.49
CA ILE A 127 -1.87 1.31 -10.61
C ILE A 127 -0.40 0.89 -10.72
N GLU A 128 0.54 1.85 -10.68
CA GLU A 128 1.98 1.58 -10.72
C GLU A 128 2.43 0.64 -9.59
N LEU A 129 2.00 0.92 -8.36
CA LEU A 129 2.30 0.07 -7.19
C LEU A 129 1.71 -1.34 -7.39
N GLY A 130 0.49 -1.43 -7.91
CA GLY A 130 -0.15 -2.70 -8.24
C GLY A 130 0.54 -3.50 -9.36
N ASP A 131 1.09 -2.82 -10.37
CA ASP A 131 1.87 -3.46 -11.44
C ASP A 131 3.20 -4.03 -10.92
N MET A 132 3.78 -3.40 -9.90
CA MET A 132 4.93 -3.92 -9.15
C MET A 132 4.57 -5.07 -8.19
N LYS A 133 3.32 -5.55 -8.22
CA LYS A 133 2.76 -6.58 -7.32
C LYS A 133 2.77 -6.20 -5.85
N GLU A 134 2.78 -4.91 -5.55
CA GLU A 134 2.64 -4.43 -4.18
C GLU A 134 1.18 -4.49 -3.75
N THR A 135 0.96 -4.84 -2.48
CA THR A 135 -0.40 -4.85 -1.91
C THR A 135 -0.70 -3.44 -1.39
N VAL A 136 -1.63 -2.74 -2.06
CA VAL A 136 -2.09 -1.43 -1.61
C VAL A 136 -3.35 -1.62 -0.77
N THR A 137 -3.30 -1.15 0.47
CA THR A 137 -4.44 -1.11 1.38
C THR A 137 -5.05 0.27 1.43
N LYS A 138 -6.28 0.38 1.95
CA LYS A 138 -6.94 1.67 2.14
C LYS A 138 -6.13 2.56 3.08
N GLU A 139 -5.52 1.96 4.09
CA GLU A 139 -4.68 2.62 5.09
C GLU A 139 -3.38 3.21 4.48
N ASP A 140 -2.97 2.73 3.30
CA ASP A 140 -1.83 3.28 2.56
C ASP A 140 -2.18 4.55 1.77
N LEU A 141 -3.46 4.80 1.46
CA LEU A 141 -3.88 5.93 0.63
C LEU A 141 -3.41 7.29 1.16
N PRO A 142 -3.50 7.62 2.46
CA PRO A 142 -2.98 8.89 2.97
C PRO A 142 -1.50 9.12 2.67
N TYR A 143 -0.70 8.04 2.70
CA TYR A 143 0.73 8.09 2.40
C TYR A 143 0.98 8.26 0.90
N ILE A 144 0.23 7.56 0.06
CA ILE A 144 0.29 7.70 -1.40
C ILE A 144 -0.09 9.13 -1.81
N ILE A 145 -1.16 9.69 -1.22
CA ILE A 145 -1.58 11.08 -1.46
C ILE A 145 -0.47 12.05 -1.07
N SER A 146 0.10 11.88 0.13
CA SER A 146 1.23 12.68 0.62
C SER A 146 2.41 12.64 -0.35
N ASP A 147 2.76 11.48 -0.91
CA ASP A 147 3.87 11.37 -1.85
C ASP A 147 3.57 12.06 -3.19
N VAL A 148 2.38 11.79 -3.76
CA VAL A 148 1.94 12.31 -5.07
C VAL A 148 1.74 13.81 -5.08
N LEU A 149 1.19 14.40 -4.02
CA LEU A 149 0.95 15.85 -3.99
C LEU A 149 2.24 16.64 -3.73
N ASN A 150 3.20 16.06 -3.03
CA ASN A 150 4.48 16.70 -2.72
C ASN A 150 5.54 16.55 -3.83
N SER A 151 5.28 15.81 -4.91
CA SER A 151 6.21 15.63 -6.05
C SER A 151 6.20 16.77 -7.06
N ASN A 152 5.21 17.66 -7.02
CA ASN A 152 4.89 18.60 -8.09
C ASN A 152 5.72 19.91 -8.14
N THR A 153 6.86 20.03 -7.43
CA THR A 153 7.55 21.34 -7.26
C THR A 153 9.04 21.40 -7.58
N ALA A 154 9.71 20.31 -7.96
CA ALA A 154 11.14 20.39 -8.30
C ALA A 154 11.54 19.39 -9.39
N VAL A 155 12.28 19.87 -10.39
CA VAL A 155 13.11 19.01 -11.24
C VAL A 155 14.09 18.28 -10.31
N ASP A 156 14.11 16.95 -10.36
CA ASP A 156 15.04 16.14 -9.58
C ASP A 156 16.48 16.46 -10.01
N LYS A 157 17.16 17.36 -9.28
CA LYS A 157 18.55 17.78 -9.56
C LYS A 157 19.56 16.68 -9.26
N VAL A 158 19.18 15.76 -8.38
CA VAL A 158 20.00 14.64 -7.94
C VAL A 158 19.20 13.37 -8.20
N VAL A 159 19.82 12.32 -8.72
CA VAL A 159 19.15 11.04 -8.99
C VAL A 159 20.09 9.93 -8.57
N VAL A 160 19.67 9.08 -7.64
CA VAL A 160 20.38 7.82 -7.37
C VAL A 160 20.02 6.85 -8.49
N GLU A 161 20.96 6.56 -9.38
CA GLU A 161 20.79 5.65 -10.52
C GLU A 161 20.86 4.20 -10.07
N SER A 162 21.83 3.88 -9.22
CA SER A 162 22.00 2.55 -8.65
C SER A 162 22.76 2.61 -7.33
N TYR A 163 22.62 1.55 -6.54
CA TYR A 163 23.41 1.37 -5.34
C TYR A 163 23.57 -0.11 -4.99
N VAL A 164 24.62 -0.43 -4.26
CA VAL A 164 24.86 -1.74 -3.63
C VAL A 164 25.11 -1.50 -2.16
N LEU A 165 24.29 -2.11 -1.30
CA LEU A 165 24.48 -2.12 0.14
C LEU A 165 24.95 -3.50 0.60
N THR A 166 26.09 -3.57 1.27
CA THR A 166 26.59 -4.83 1.86
C THR A 166 26.47 -4.77 3.37
N HIS A 167 25.88 -5.80 3.96
CA HIS A 167 25.82 -5.99 5.40
C HIS A 167 26.04 -7.47 5.72
N SER A 168 27.05 -7.75 6.54
CA SER A 168 27.38 -9.11 6.97
C SER A 168 27.79 -9.09 8.43
N LYS A 169 27.39 -10.12 9.17
CA LYS A 169 27.80 -10.29 10.58
C LYS A 169 29.32 -10.37 10.66
N GLY A 170 29.93 -9.49 11.46
CA GLY A 170 31.39 -9.43 11.65
C GLY A 170 32.16 -8.61 10.60
N LEU A 171 31.48 -8.04 9.61
CA LEU A 171 32.07 -7.09 8.66
C LEU A 171 31.46 -5.71 8.84
N ARG A 172 32.24 -4.66 8.53
CA ARG A 172 31.70 -3.30 8.49
C ARG A 172 30.76 -3.14 7.29
N PRO A 173 29.53 -2.64 7.50
CA PRO A 173 28.62 -2.31 6.40
C PRO A 173 29.27 -1.37 5.37
N SER A 174 28.96 -1.59 4.10
CA SER A 174 29.46 -0.75 3.00
C SER A 174 28.34 -0.39 2.02
N ALA A 175 28.55 0.71 1.31
CA ALA A 175 27.70 1.19 0.25
C ALA A 175 28.55 1.60 -0.96
N THR A 176 28.14 1.18 -2.15
CA THR A 176 28.60 1.71 -3.44
C THR A 176 27.40 2.36 -4.11
N ILE A 177 27.55 3.57 -4.62
CA ILE A 177 26.45 4.35 -5.19
C ILE A 177 26.85 4.91 -6.56
N SER A 178 25.87 5.00 -7.45
CA SER A 178 25.93 5.73 -8.70
C SER A 178 24.85 6.81 -8.66
N VAL A 179 25.26 8.08 -8.73
CA VAL A 179 24.39 9.24 -8.55
C VAL A 179 24.60 10.22 -9.70
N ARG A 180 23.51 10.64 -10.33
CA ARG A 180 23.50 11.72 -11.32
C ARG A 180 23.18 13.05 -10.64
N ILE A 181 24.01 14.07 -10.83
CA ILE A 181 23.79 15.43 -10.31
C ILE A 181 23.88 16.41 -11.48
N ASP A 182 22.82 17.18 -11.74
CA ASP A 182 22.72 18.11 -12.89
C ASP A 182 23.08 17.45 -14.24
N GLY A 183 22.73 16.17 -14.43
CA GLY A 183 23.01 15.42 -15.65
C GLY A 183 24.36 14.69 -15.69
N GLU A 184 25.28 14.96 -14.76
CA GLU A 184 26.60 14.32 -14.69
C GLU A 184 26.59 13.11 -13.74
N LEU A 185 27.18 11.99 -14.15
CA LEU A 185 27.19 10.74 -13.39
C LEU A 185 28.43 10.64 -12.49
N PHE A 186 28.22 10.30 -11.23
CA PHE A 186 29.26 10.12 -10.23
C PHE A 186 29.14 8.77 -9.54
N GLU A 187 30.29 8.16 -9.26
CA GLU A 187 30.37 6.95 -8.45
C GLU A 187 31.23 7.18 -7.20
N ALA A 188 30.80 6.55 -6.11
CA ALA A 188 31.53 6.53 -4.86
C ALA A 188 31.21 5.29 -4.04
N ASN A 189 32.12 4.93 -3.15
CA ASN A 189 31.89 3.91 -2.14
C ASN A 189 32.37 4.38 -0.75
N ALA A 190 31.78 3.84 0.30
CA ALA A 190 32.22 4.04 1.67
C ALA A 190 31.78 2.90 2.60
N GLN A 191 32.40 2.83 3.76
CA GLN A 191 31.99 1.99 4.89
C GLN A 191 31.41 2.86 6.00
N GLY A 192 30.55 2.29 6.82
CA GLY A 192 29.90 2.97 7.93
C GLY A 192 29.48 2.03 9.05
N ASP A 193 28.95 2.61 10.13
CA ASP A 193 28.48 1.85 11.30
C ASP A 193 27.13 1.16 11.01
N GLY A 194 26.47 1.56 9.93
CA GLY A 194 25.28 0.93 9.36
C GLY A 194 25.22 1.18 7.84
N GLN A 195 24.30 0.50 7.15
CA GLN A 195 24.13 0.65 5.69
C GLN A 195 23.79 2.10 5.29
N PHE A 196 22.97 2.78 6.09
CA PHE A 196 22.59 4.16 5.84
C PHE A 196 23.77 5.13 6.06
N ASP A 197 24.53 4.96 7.13
CA ASP A 197 25.75 5.74 7.37
C ASP A 197 26.79 5.52 6.25
N ALA A 198 27.00 4.28 5.82
CA ALA A 198 27.87 3.96 4.69
C ALA A 198 27.40 4.66 3.40
N PHE A 199 26.09 4.66 3.14
CA PHE A 199 25.51 5.36 2.00
C PHE A 199 25.75 6.87 2.10
N MET A 200 25.48 7.50 3.24
CA MET A 200 25.65 8.94 3.45
C MET A 200 27.11 9.37 3.33
N LYS A 201 28.05 8.55 3.78
CA LYS A 201 29.50 8.77 3.60
C LYS A 201 29.90 8.68 2.13
N ALA A 202 29.36 7.71 1.37
CA ALA A 202 29.60 7.62 -0.07
C ALA A 202 29.02 8.83 -0.80
N LEU A 203 27.82 9.27 -0.44
CA LEU A 203 27.18 10.45 -1.01
C LEU A 203 27.95 11.73 -0.70
N SER A 204 28.46 11.87 0.52
CA SER A 204 29.29 13.02 0.91
C SER A 204 30.53 13.14 0.03
N LYS A 205 31.14 12.01 -0.38
CA LYS A 205 32.27 12.02 -1.34
C LYS A 205 31.84 12.50 -2.73
N VAL A 206 30.64 12.14 -3.19
CA VAL A 206 30.10 12.63 -4.47
C VAL A 206 29.86 14.14 -4.41
N TYR A 207 29.21 14.63 -3.35
CA TYR A 207 28.93 16.06 -3.17
C TYR A 207 30.22 16.88 -3.09
N ALA A 208 31.24 16.39 -2.39
CA ALA A 208 32.55 17.04 -2.31
C ALA A 208 33.24 17.17 -3.68
N LYS A 209 33.07 16.20 -4.61
CA LYS A 209 33.62 16.30 -5.97
C LYS A 209 33.01 17.44 -6.79
N LYS A 210 31.78 17.84 -6.48
CA LYS A 210 31.01 18.89 -7.16
C LYS A 210 31.03 20.22 -6.40
N ASP A 211 31.84 20.31 -5.33
CA ASP A 211 31.91 21.43 -4.39
C ASP A 211 30.53 21.82 -3.81
N LEU A 212 29.67 20.81 -3.61
CA LEU A 212 28.35 20.96 -3.03
C LEU A 212 28.38 20.58 -1.55
N CYS A 213 27.63 21.32 -0.74
CA CYS A 213 27.44 21.00 0.68
C CYS A 213 26.21 20.09 0.84
N LEU A 214 26.43 18.86 1.31
CA LEU A 214 25.35 17.94 1.64
C LEU A 214 24.59 18.46 2.87
N PRO A 215 23.25 18.60 2.81
CA PRO A 215 22.45 19.02 3.96
C PRO A 215 22.68 18.12 5.18
N LYS A 216 22.73 18.71 6.37
CA LYS A 216 22.88 17.97 7.62
C LYS A 216 21.60 17.17 7.90
N LEU A 217 21.76 15.88 8.18
CA LEU A 217 20.68 15.03 8.64
C LEU A 217 20.32 15.37 10.10
N ILE A 218 19.08 15.75 10.35
CA ILE A 218 18.57 16.11 11.68
C ILE A 218 17.73 15.00 12.28
N ASP A 219 16.82 14.44 11.50
CA ASP A 219 15.90 13.40 11.97
C ASP A 219 15.58 12.41 10.85
N TYR A 220 15.29 11.18 11.25
CA TYR A 220 14.97 10.07 10.37
C TYR A 220 13.91 9.18 11.03
N ALA A 221 12.77 9.04 10.36
CA ALA A 221 11.67 8.21 10.83
C ALA A 221 11.15 7.30 9.70
N VAL A 222 10.93 6.03 10.02
CA VAL A 222 10.21 5.09 9.15
C VAL A 222 8.88 4.78 9.80
N ARG A 223 7.80 4.93 9.04
CA ARG A 223 6.43 4.65 9.45
C ARG A 223 5.85 3.58 8.53
N ILE A 224 5.08 2.69 9.12
CA ILE A 224 4.28 1.70 8.41
C ILE A 224 2.84 2.02 8.77
N ALA A 225 1.92 1.89 7.82
CA ALA A 225 0.52 2.07 8.11
C ALA A 225 0.07 1.12 9.25
N PRO A 226 -0.74 1.60 10.22
CA PRO A 226 -1.24 0.75 11.29
C PRO A 226 -2.06 -0.43 10.73
N GLY A 227 -1.80 -1.64 11.24
CA GLY A 227 -2.51 -2.86 10.83
C GLY A 227 -1.91 -3.58 9.61
N SER A 228 -0.82 -3.07 9.03
CA SER A 228 -0.19 -3.68 7.85
C SER A 228 0.70 -4.88 8.19
N ASN A 229 1.02 -5.69 7.17
CA ASN A 229 1.81 -6.92 7.28
C ASN A 229 3.27 -6.71 6.79
N SER A 230 4.01 -7.79 6.53
CA SER A 230 5.43 -7.71 6.10
C SER A 230 5.64 -6.98 4.78
N ASP A 231 4.60 -6.88 3.95
CA ASP A 231 4.67 -6.40 2.56
C ASP A 231 4.10 -4.98 2.44
N ALA A 232 3.93 -4.31 3.58
CA ALA A 232 3.37 -2.98 3.69
C ALA A 232 4.27 -1.89 3.10
N LEU A 233 3.63 -0.87 2.53
CA LEU A 233 4.32 0.36 2.17
C LEU A 233 4.92 1.03 3.42
N CYS A 234 6.17 1.45 3.29
CA CYS A 234 6.92 2.13 4.33
C CYS A 234 7.11 3.59 3.93
N GLU A 235 6.56 4.52 4.72
CA GLU A 235 6.88 5.94 4.60
C GLU A 235 8.19 6.21 5.32
N THR A 236 9.15 6.82 4.64
CA THR A 236 10.39 7.31 5.24
C THR A 236 10.40 8.82 5.24
N ILE A 237 10.46 9.44 6.41
CA ILE A 237 10.54 10.89 6.59
C ILE A 237 11.95 11.24 7.03
N ILE A 238 12.59 12.16 6.30
CA ILE A 238 13.93 12.65 6.62
C ILE A 238 13.89 14.17 6.78
N THR A 239 14.39 14.66 7.91
CA THR A 239 14.55 16.09 8.16
C THR A 239 15.99 16.51 7.91
N TRP A 240 16.17 17.50 7.06
CA TRP A 240 17.45 18.06 6.66
C TRP A 240 17.59 19.50 7.15
N GLU A 241 18.83 19.93 7.33
CA GLU A 241 19.20 21.31 7.66
C GLU A 241 20.31 21.77 6.72
N THR A 242 20.06 22.87 6.01
CA THR A 242 21.11 23.70 5.40
C THR A 242 21.35 24.92 6.29
N PRO A 243 22.43 25.71 6.07
CA PRO A 243 22.66 26.92 6.84
C PRO A 243 21.47 27.90 6.85
N ASN A 244 20.62 27.86 5.82
CA ASN A 244 19.53 28.81 5.63
C ASN A 244 18.14 28.27 6.00
N LYS A 245 17.94 26.95 6.05
CA LYS A 245 16.62 26.36 6.30
C LYS A 245 16.65 24.91 6.74
N LYS A 246 15.63 24.52 7.50
CA LYS A 246 15.23 23.12 7.68
C LYS A 246 14.17 22.74 6.66
N PHE A 247 14.24 21.52 6.13
CA PHE A 247 13.25 20.99 5.21
C PHE A 247 13.10 19.49 5.36
N ILE A 248 11.98 18.94 4.89
CA ILE A 248 11.62 17.52 5.07
C ILE A 248 11.47 16.85 3.71
N THR A 249 12.02 15.64 3.56
CA THR A 249 11.74 14.74 2.44
C THR A 249 10.97 13.51 2.93
N ARG A 250 10.08 12.94 2.10
CA ARG A 250 9.18 11.81 2.44
C ARG A 250 9.17 10.75 1.34
N GLY A 251 9.81 9.60 1.48
CA GLY A 251 9.75 8.50 0.50
C GLY A 251 8.64 7.50 0.84
N LEU A 252 8.04 6.87 -0.16
CA LEU A 252 7.12 5.74 0.01
C LEU A 252 7.57 4.58 -0.87
N ASP A 253 7.86 3.44 -0.26
CA ASP A 253 8.37 2.24 -0.96
C ASP A 253 7.99 0.97 -0.19
N SER A 254 7.80 -0.15 -0.88
CA SER A 254 7.46 -1.45 -0.28
C SER A 254 8.65 -2.10 0.44
N ILE A 255 9.88 -1.72 0.10
CA ILE A 255 11.07 -2.30 0.72
C ILE A 255 11.66 -1.32 1.75
N LYS A 256 11.70 -1.75 3.02
CA LYS A 256 12.25 -1.02 4.17
C LYS A 256 13.67 -0.45 3.97
N GLN A 257 14.45 -0.98 3.02
CA GLN A 257 15.77 -0.48 2.63
C GLN A 257 15.72 0.51 1.44
N TYR A 258 14.81 0.35 0.48
CA TYR A 258 14.70 1.24 -0.69
C TYR A 258 14.03 2.58 -0.34
N ALA A 259 13.03 2.58 0.56
CA ALA A 259 12.42 3.80 1.09
C ALA A 259 13.47 4.76 1.71
N ARG A 260 14.60 4.21 2.21
CA ARG A 260 15.70 4.97 2.81
C ARG A 260 16.51 5.77 1.80
N LEU A 261 16.55 5.33 0.54
CA LEU A 261 17.50 5.81 -0.46
C LEU A 261 16.84 6.51 -1.65
N SER A 262 15.57 6.21 -1.92
CA SER A 262 14.86 6.69 -3.12
C SER A 262 14.60 8.20 -3.17
N ARG A 263 14.81 8.96 -2.08
CA ARG A 263 14.45 10.40 -2.02
C ARG A 263 15.55 11.40 -1.67
N LEU A 264 16.81 11.06 -1.94
CA LEU A 264 17.88 12.06 -2.06
C LEU A 264 17.74 12.98 -3.28
N LYS A 265 16.71 12.76 -4.10
CA LYS A 265 16.53 13.45 -5.38
C LYS A 265 16.20 14.95 -5.31
N LYS A 266 15.81 15.42 -4.13
CA LYS A 266 15.29 16.78 -3.90
C LYS A 266 16.24 17.72 -3.13
N CYS A 267 17.49 17.32 -2.92
CA CYS A 267 18.53 18.19 -2.33
C CYS A 267 19.29 18.93 -3.41
#